data_AF-A0A350LZE2-F1
#
_entry.id   AF-A0A350LZE2-F1
#
_cell.length_a   1.000
_cell.length_b   1.000
_cell.length_c   1.000
_cell.angle_alpha   90.00
_cell.angle_beta   90.00
_cell.angle_gamma   90.00
#
_symmetry.space_group_name_H-M   'P 1'
#
loop_
_entity.id
_entity.type
_entity.pdbx_description
1 polymer ?
#
loop_
_entity_poly.entity_id
_entity_poly.type
_entity_poly.pdbx_seq_one_letter_code
_entity_poly.pdbx_strand_id
1 'polypeptide(L)'
;MRFWLDLDSYQKELIGPGLLAVLAPIIVGFMLGAEALGGYLVGIIISGQLLAVFMANGGGAWDNAKKFIEAGNYGGKGSDCHKASVIVGDTVGDPLKDTSGPALNPLIKVMNLIALLIAGLIMKYGLVSDEIFVLRKITIIAIIISIIIVGVAIWNSKKEA
;
A
#
# COMPACT_ATOMS: atom_id res chain seq x y z
N MET A 1 -10.09 -16.70 23.18
CA MET A 1 -8.79 -16.02 23.40
C MET A 1 -7.97 -15.91 22.11
N ARG A 2 -7.93 -16.93 21.24
CA ARG A 2 -7.18 -16.89 19.96
C ARG A 2 -7.61 -15.78 19.00
N PHE A 3 -8.92 -15.56 18.85
CA PHE A 3 -9.48 -14.48 18.03
C PHE A 3 -9.00 -13.06 18.42
N TRP A 4 -8.75 -12.81 19.71
CA TRP A 4 -8.27 -11.51 20.20
C TRP A 4 -6.77 -11.33 19.92
N LEU A 5 -5.98 -12.40 20.06
CA LEU A 5 -4.56 -12.40 19.71
C LEU A 5 -4.34 -12.19 18.21
N ASP A 6 -5.21 -12.76 17.38
CA ASP A 6 -5.14 -12.58 15.92
C ASP A 6 -5.45 -11.12 15.54
N LEU A 7 -6.45 -10.49 16.15
CA LEU A 7 -6.79 -9.08 15.90
C LEU A 7 -5.63 -8.12 16.23
N ASP A 8 -4.95 -8.34 17.36
CA ASP A 8 -3.80 -7.53 17.75
C ASP A 8 -2.63 -7.65 16.76
N SER A 9 -2.48 -8.81 16.10
CA SER A 9 -1.47 -9.01 15.06
C SER A 9 -1.83 -8.31 13.74
N TYR A 10 -3.08 -8.39 13.29
CA TYR A 10 -3.55 -7.68 12.09
C TYR A 10 -3.45 -6.17 12.22
N GLN A 11 -3.81 -5.62 13.39
CA GLN A 11 -3.71 -4.18 13.62
C GLN A 11 -2.28 -3.67 13.55
N LYS A 12 -1.31 -4.44 14.07
CA LYS A 12 0.11 -4.07 14.02
C LYS A 12 0.65 -4.02 12.58
N GLU A 13 0.19 -4.92 11.73
CA GLU A 13 0.61 -4.97 10.32
C GLU A 13 0.01 -3.83 9.48
N LEU A 14 -1.18 -3.34 9.83
CA LEU A 14 -1.84 -2.23 9.14
C LEU A 14 -1.25 -0.85 9.47
N ILE A 15 -0.47 -0.71 10.55
CA ILE A 15 0.19 0.54 10.92
C ILE A 15 1.18 0.98 9.82
N GLY A 16 1.92 0.04 9.22
CA GLY A 16 2.91 0.35 8.20
C GLY A 16 2.30 1.01 6.94
N PRO A 17 1.34 0.35 6.26
CA PRO A 17 0.64 0.91 5.11
C PRO A 17 -0.11 2.22 5.44
N GLY A 18 -0.75 2.30 6.62
CA GLY A 18 -1.46 3.50 7.06
C GLY A 18 -0.52 4.70 7.26
N LEU A 19 0.63 4.46 7.88
CA LEU A 19 1.64 5.51 8.09
C LEU A 19 2.24 5.99 6.76
N LEU A 20 2.52 5.07 5.83
CA LEU A 20 2.97 5.42 4.48
C LEU A 20 1.95 6.31 3.75
N ALA A 21 0.66 5.98 3.84
CA ALA A 21 -0.40 6.76 3.21
C ALA A 21 -0.51 8.20 3.74
N VAL A 22 -0.14 8.41 5.01
CA VAL A 22 -0.14 9.74 5.62
C VAL A 22 1.15 10.49 5.32
N LEU A 23 2.30 9.85 5.50
CA LEU A 23 3.60 10.52 5.41
C LEU A 23 4.00 10.83 3.96
N ALA A 24 3.70 9.95 3.01
CA ALA A 24 4.11 10.12 1.61
C ALA A 24 3.63 11.45 0.99
N PRO A 25 2.33 11.81 1.02
CA PRO A 25 1.88 13.09 0.47
C PRO A 25 2.45 14.30 1.22
N ILE A 26 2.66 14.21 2.54
CA ILE A 26 3.27 15.30 3.34
C ILE A 26 4.71 15.53 2.88
N ILE A 27 5.50 14.47 2.77
CA ILE A 27 6.90 14.54 2.36
C ILE A 27 6.99 15.11 0.94
N VAL A 28 6.22 14.57 -0.01
CA VAL A 28 6.21 15.05 -1.40
C VAL A 28 5.79 16.51 -1.49
N GLY A 29 4.72 16.89 -0.80
CA GLY A 29 4.18 18.24 -0.84
C GLY A 29 5.12 19.30 -0.27
N PHE A 30 5.78 19.03 0.86
CA PHE A 30 6.71 19.98 1.47
C PHE A 30 8.12 19.95 0.86
N MET A 31 8.56 18.83 0.25
CA MET A 31 9.87 18.76 -0.40
C MET A 31 9.88 19.30 -1.82
N LEU A 32 8.86 18.95 -2.62
CA LEU A 32 8.84 19.18 -4.07
C LEU A 32 7.84 20.25 -4.51
N GLY A 33 6.92 20.67 -3.65
CA GLY A 33 5.93 21.72 -3.94
C GLY A 33 4.59 21.17 -4.44
N ALA A 34 3.66 22.09 -4.70
CA ALA A 34 2.26 21.77 -5.02
C ALA A 34 2.13 21.09 -6.39
N GLU A 35 2.94 21.47 -7.37
CA GLU A 35 2.94 20.92 -8.73
C GLU A 35 3.36 19.45 -8.74
N ALA A 36 4.41 19.12 -7.98
CA ALA A 36 4.89 17.75 -7.83
C ALA A 36 3.90 16.87 -7.04
N LEU A 37 3.22 17.44 -6.04
CA LEU A 37 2.14 16.76 -5.33
C LEU A 37 0.98 16.39 -6.28
N GLY A 38 0.61 17.30 -7.20
CA GLY A 38 -0.39 17.02 -8.23
C GLY A 38 0.01 15.86 -9.15
N GLY A 39 1.26 15.84 -9.62
CA GLY A 39 1.79 14.72 -10.43
C GLY A 39 1.82 13.39 -9.67
N TYR A 40 2.21 13.41 -8.38
CA TYR A 40 2.20 12.24 -7.51
C TYR A 40 0.79 11.66 -7.33
N LEU A 41 -0.22 12.52 -7.14
CA LEU A 41 -1.62 12.10 -7.00
C LEU A 41 -2.16 11.45 -8.27
N VAL A 42 -1.90 12.03 -9.43
CA VAL A 42 -2.34 11.45 -10.70
C VAL A 42 -1.66 10.09 -10.93
N GLY A 43 -0.36 9.99 -10.64
CA GLY A 43 0.40 8.74 -10.76
C GLY A 43 -0.17 7.63 -9.88
N ILE A 44 -0.37 7.89 -8.59
CA ILE A 44 -0.85 6.87 -7.65
C ILE A 44 -2.29 6.43 -7.94
N ILE A 45 -3.15 7.34 -8.41
CA ILE A 45 -4.52 7.00 -8.81
C ILE A 45 -4.49 6.06 -10.01
N ILE A 46 -3.74 6.40 -11.06
CA ILE A 46 -3.71 5.59 -12.28
C ILE A 46 -3.06 4.23 -12.01
N SER A 47 -1.87 4.20 -11.40
CA SER A 47 -1.17 2.94 -11.13
C SER A 47 -1.90 2.08 -10.11
N GLY A 48 -2.41 2.70 -9.04
CA GLY A 48 -3.09 2.01 -7.95
C GLY A 48 -4.46 1.48 -8.36
N GLN A 49 -5.24 2.25 -9.12
CA GLN A 49 -6.55 1.80 -9.60
C GLN A 49 -6.43 0.63 -10.58
N LEU A 50 -5.48 0.69 -11.52
CA LEU A 50 -5.24 -0.41 -12.45
C LEU A 50 -4.81 -1.68 -11.71
N LEU A 51 -3.94 -1.54 -10.70
CA LEU A 51 -3.48 -2.66 -9.89
C LEU A 51 -4.63 -3.26 -9.05
N ALA A 52 -5.47 -2.43 -8.43
CA ALA A 52 -6.61 -2.90 -7.64
C ALA A 52 -7.59 -3.72 -8.49
N VAL A 53 -7.89 -3.25 -9.71
CA VAL A 53 -8.73 -3.96 -10.66
C VAL A 53 -8.08 -5.27 -11.11
N PHE A 54 -6.78 -5.25 -11.39
CA PHE A 54 -6.03 -6.46 -11.75
C PHE A 54 -6.07 -7.51 -10.64
N MET A 55 -5.84 -7.12 -9.38
CA MET A 55 -5.84 -8.03 -8.25
C MET A 55 -7.23 -8.62 -7.98
N ALA A 56 -8.28 -7.81 -8.06
CA ALA A 56 -9.66 -8.27 -7.88
C ALA A 56 -10.08 -9.25 -8.99
N ASN A 57 -9.80 -8.92 -10.25
CA ASN A 57 -10.17 -9.76 -11.38
C ASN A 57 -9.30 -11.03 -11.47
N GLY A 58 -7.99 -10.93 -11.23
CA GLY A 58 -7.07 -12.07 -11.26
C GLY A 58 -7.37 -13.09 -10.17
N GLY A 59 -7.54 -12.64 -8.92
CA GLY A 59 -7.91 -13.53 -7.82
C GLY A 59 -9.32 -14.11 -7.96
N GLY A 60 -10.29 -13.34 -8.47
CA GLY A 60 -11.62 -13.84 -8.79
C GLY A 60 -11.62 -14.88 -9.93
N ALA A 61 -10.79 -14.69 -10.96
CA ALA A 61 -10.64 -15.66 -12.05
C ALA A 61 -10.04 -16.98 -11.55
N TRP A 62 -9.03 -16.92 -10.68
CA TRP A 62 -8.44 -18.13 -10.08
C TRP A 62 -9.40 -18.87 -9.13
N ASP A 63 -10.19 -18.14 -8.32
CA ASP A 63 -11.24 -18.75 -7.47
C ASP A 63 -12.34 -19.42 -8.33
N ASN A 64 -12.76 -18.76 -9.41
CA ASN A 64 -13.74 -19.34 -10.35
C ASN A 64 -13.18 -20.57 -11.08
N ALA A 65 -11.91 -20.56 -11.47
CA ALA A 65 -11.25 -21.72 -12.08
C ALA A 65 -11.18 -22.91 -11.11
N LYS A 66 -10.88 -22.66 -9.83
CA LYS A 66 -10.91 -23.68 -8.79
C LYS A 66 -12.32 -24.28 -8.64
N LYS A 67 -13.35 -23.44 -8.48
CA LYS A 67 -14.76 -23.89 -8.39
C LYS A 67 -15.21 -24.69 -9.61
N PHE A 68 -14.75 -24.31 -10.79
CA PHE A 68 -15.04 -25.04 -12.04
C PHE A 68 -14.44 -26.45 -12.05
N ILE A 69 -13.22 -26.63 -11.54
CA ILE A 69 -12.58 -27.95 -11.41
C ILE A 69 -13.24 -28.75 -10.29
N GLU A 70 -13.64 -28.10 -9.19
CA GLU A 70 -14.38 -28.73 -8.10
C GLU A 70 -15.76 -29.27 -8.52
N ALA A 71 -16.38 -28.66 -9.54
CA ALA A 71 -17.65 -29.11 -10.12
C ALA A 71 -17.54 -30.38 -10.97
N GLY A 72 -16.34 -30.97 -11.11
CA GLY A 72 -16.12 -32.24 -11.80
C GLY A 72 -15.44 -32.11 -13.17
N ASN A 73 -15.17 -30.89 -13.63
CA ASN A 73 -14.38 -30.68 -14.85
C ASN A 73 -12.90 -30.93 -14.58
N TYR A 74 -12.18 -31.50 -15.56
CA TYR A 74 -10.75 -31.81 -15.46
C TYR A 74 -10.36 -32.73 -14.28
N GLY A 75 -11.18 -33.75 -14.00
CA GLY A 75 -10.83 -34.81 -13.03
C GLY A 75 -11.38 -34.60 -11.62
N GLY A 76 -12.06 -33.48 -11.35
CA GLY A 76 -12.78 -33.27 -10.10
C GLY A 76 -11.88 -33.12 -8.87
N LYS A 77 -12.49 -33.16 -7.68
CA LYS A 77 -11.79 -33.01 -6.39
C LYS A 77 -10.78 -34.14 -6.18
N GLY A 78 -9.53 -33.75 -5.89
CA GLY A 78 -8.41 -34.67 -5.64
C GLY A 78 -7.54 -34.98 -6.86
N SER A 79 -7.91 -34.52 -8.06
CA SER A 79 -7.06 -34.59 -9.25
C SER A 79 -5.84 -33.66 -9.15
N ASP A 80 -4.80 -33.92 -9.96
CA ASP A 80 -3.63 -33.04 -10.04
C ASP A 80 -4.01 -31.62 -10.51
N CYS A 81 -5.03 -31.51 -11.37
CA CYS A 81 -5.62 -30.24 -11.78
C CYS A 81 -6.27 -29.48 -10.61
N HIS A 82 -6.93 -30.19 -9.69
CA HIS A 82 -7.50 -29.59 -8.48
C HIS A 82 -6.41 -29.13 -7.49
N LYS A 83 -5.35 -29.92 -7.30
CA LYS A 83 -4.22 -29.49 -6.46
C LYS A 83 -3.53 -28.26 -7.03
N ALA A 84 -3.31 -28.21 -8.34
CA ALA A 84 -2.71 -27.05 -8.99
C ALA A 84 -3.58 -25.79 -8.86
N SER A 85 -4.91 -25.90 -9.03
CA SER A 85 -5.82 -24.76 -8.91
C SER A 85 -6.00 -24.29 -7.47
N VAL A 86 -5.93 -25.19 -6.49
CA VAL A 86 -5.92 -24.84 -5.05
C VAL A 86 -4.63 -24.11 -4.68
N ILE A 87 -3.46 -24.62 -5.10
CA ILE A 87 -2.18 -23.99 -4.79
C ILE A 87 -2.10 -22.58 -5.40
N VAL A 88 -2.54 -22.39 -6.65
CA VAL A 88 -2.49 -21.06 -7.28
C VAL A 88 -3.63 -20.16 -6.78
N GLY A 89 -4.86 -20.70 -6.68
CA GLY A 89 -6.05 -19.94 -6.31
C GLY A 89 -6.07 -19.49 -4.85
N ASP A 90 -5.80 -20.39 -3.91
CA ASP A 90 -5.88 -20.05 -2.49
C ASP A 90 -4.58 -19.39 -1.99
N THR A 91 -3.42 -19.76 -2.54
CA THR A 91 -2.14 -19.18 -2.06
C THR A 91 -1.85 -17.81 -2.66
N VAL A 92 -2.25 -17.57 -3.92
CA VAL A 92 -1.97 -16.30 -4.62
C VAL A 92 -3.25 -15.48 -4.82
N GLY A 93 -4.38 -16.13 -5.13
CA GLY A 93 -5.64 -15.45 -5.40
C GLY A 93 -6.31 -14.87 -4.16
N ASP A 94 -6.38 -15.60 -3.04
CA ASP A 94 -7.05 -15.13 -1.82
C ASP A 94 -6.39 -13.86 -1.22
N PRO A 95 -5.04 -13.78 -1.06
CA PRO A 95 -4.41 -12.55 -0.58
C PRO A 95 -4.61 -11.35 -1.53
N LEU A 96 -4.71 -11.59 -2.83
CA LEU A 96 -4.89 -10.54 -3.83
C LEU A 96 -6.34 -10.04 -3.88
N LYS A 97 -7.34 -10.93 -3.85
CA LYS A 97 -8.74 -10.54 -3.98
C LYS A 97 -9.37 -10.10 -2.65
N ASP A 98 -8.97 -10.69 -1.52
CA ASP A 98 -9.66 -10.47 -0.24
C ASP A 98 -8.92 -9.49 0.67
N THR A 99 -7.61 -9.29 0.46
CA THR A 99 -6.80 -8.39 1.30
C THR A 99 -6.27 -7.20 0.49
N SER A 100 -5.42 -7.43 -0.50
CA SER A 100 -4.66 -6.35 -1.16
C SER A 100 -5.50 -5.53 -2.13
N GLY A 101 -6.32 -6.17 -2.97
CA GLY A 101 -7.15 -5.51 -3.97
C GLY A 101 -8.17 -4.54 -3.35
N PRO A 102 -9.01 -4.98 -2.39
CA PRO A 102 -9.96 -4.10 -1.72
C PRO A 102 -9.29 -3.01 -0.87
N ALA A 103 -8.12 -3.29 -0.27
CA ALA A 103 -7.41 -2.34 0.59
C ALA A 103 -6.75 -1.17 -0.19
N LEU A 104 -6.40 -1.36 -1.46
CA LEU A 104 -5.79 -0.30 -2.28
C LEU A 104 -6.75 0.88 -2.51
N ASN A 105 -8.05 0.63 -2.67
CA ASN A 105 -9.04 1.68 -2.95
C ASN A 105 -9.17 2.70 -1.80
N PRO A 106 -9.37 2.28 -0.53
CA PRO A 106 -9.31 3.18 0.61
C PRO A 106 -7.95 3.86 0.78
N LEU A 107 -6.85 3.14 0.54
CA LEU A 107 -5.50 3.68 0.71
C LEU A 107 -5.27 4.89 -0.19
N ILE A 108 -5.60 4.78 -1.49
CA ILE A 108 -5.52 5.89 -2.46
C ILE A 108 -6.41 7.04 -2.03
N LYS A 109 -7.62 6.75 -1.54
CA LYS A 109 -8.56 7.78 -1.07
C LYS A 109 -8.02 8.56 0.13
N VAL A 110 -7.38 7.88 1.08
CA VAL A 110 -6.74 8.52 2.25
C VAL A 110 -5.56 9.38 1.81
N MET A 111 -4.69 8.87 0.92
CA MET A 111 -3.57 9.65 0.40
C MET A 111 -4.04 10.93 -0.31
N ASN A 112 -5.09 10.82 -1.13
CA ASN A 112 -5.66 11.96 -1.84
C ASN A 112 -6.29 12.99 -0.90
N LEU A 113 -7.01 12.52 0.12
CA LEU A 113 -7.62 13.39 1.12
C LEU A 113 -6.55 14.17 1.89
N ILE A 114 -5.48 13.50 2.32
CA ILE A 114 -4.39 14.15 3.06
C ILE A 114 -3.67 15.16 2.16
N ALA A 115 -3.40 14.82 0.91
CA ALA A 115 -2.78 15.72 -0.05
C ALA A 115 -3.61 17.00 -0.27
N LEU A 116 -4.94 16.89 -0.34
CA LEU A 116 -5.83 18.05 -0.44
C LEU A 116 -5.83 18.90 0.82
N LEU A 117 -5.80 18.28 2.01
CA LEU A 117 -5.73 19.02 3.29
C LEU A 117 -4.42 19.82 3.42
N ILE A 118 -3.29 19.25 2.99
CA ILE A 118 -2.00 19.93 3.06
C ILE A 118 -1.78 20.91 1.91
N ALA A 119 -2.50 20.81 0.79
CA ALA A 119 -2.31 21.69 -0.37
C ALA A 119 -2.44 23.18 0.02
N GLY A 120 -3.45 23.52 0.83
CA GLY A 120 -3.61 24.89 1.34
C GLY A 120 -2.47 25.34 2.27
N LEU A 121 -1.90 24.42 3.06
CA LEU A 121 -0.72 24.71 3.90
C LEU A 121 0.53 24.89 3.05
N ILE A 122 0.70 24.10 1.98
CA ILE A 122 1.80 24.23 1.04
C ILE A 122 1.69 25.55 0.27
N MET A 123 0.51 26.01 -0.13
CA MET A 123 0.40 27.32 -0.79
C MET A 123 0.66 28.50 0.16
N LYS A 124 0.33 28.35 1.46
CA LYS A 124 0.52 29.41 2.47
C LYS A 124 1.95 29.48 3.00
N TYR A 125 2.59 28.33 3.20
CA TYR A 125 3.93 28.22 3.80
C TYR A 125 5.01 27.77 2.80
N GLY A 126 4.61 27.31 1.62
CA GLY A 126 5.51 26.87 0.57
C GLY A 126 5.78 27.97 -0.45
N LEU A 127 7.06 28.34 -0.52
CA LEU A 127 7.74 28.77 -1.74
C LEU A 127 7.36 30.15 -2.32
N VAL A 128 7.39 31.20 -1.50
CA VAL A 128 7.47 32.61 -2.01
C VAL A 128 8.67 33.40 -1.44
N SER A 129 9.53 32.82 -0.58
CA SER A 129 10.72 33.55 -0.06
C SER A 129 12.01 32.73 -0.09
N ASP A 130 13.05 33.31 -0.71
CA ASP A 130 14.37 32.72 -0.99
C ASP A 130 15.17 32.28 0.26
N GLU A 131 14.82 32.77 1.46
CA GLU A 131 15.47 32.42 2.74
C GLU A 131 15.23 30.94 3.17
N ILE A 132 14.23 30.27 2.61
CA ILE A 132 13.79 28.92 3.02
C ILE A 132 14.64 27.80 2.38
N PHE A 133 15.51 28.10 1.41
CA PHE A 133 16.34 27.09 0.74
C PHE A 133 17.28 26.32 1.69
N VAL A 134 17.84 27.01 2.69
CA VAL A 134 18.74 26.43 3.70
C VAL A 134 17.97 25.54 4.68
N LEU A 135 16.80 25.99 5.14
CA LEU A 135 15.92 25.19 5.99
C LEU A 135 15.37 23.97 5.25
N ARG A 136 15.05 24.09 3.95
CA ARG A 136 14.63 22.95 3.12
C ARG A 136 15.72 21.89 3.04
N LYS A 137 17.00 22.26 2.89
CA LYS A 137 18.12 21.30 2.93
C LYS A 137 18.29 20.64 4.30
N ILE A 138 18.12 21.39 5.40
CA ILE A 138 18.24 20.86 6.77
C ILE A 138 17.11 19.88 7.08
N THR A 139 15.87 20.18 6.70
CA THR A 139 14.72 19.27 6.88
C THR A 139 14.86 18.01 6.02
N ILE A 140 15.40 18.13 4.80
CA ILE A 140 15.71 16.98 3.93
C ILE A 140 16.75 16.06 4.58
N ILE A 141 17.82 16.62 5.17
CA ILE A 141 18.85 15.84 5.88
C ILE A 141 18.26 15.16 7.12
N ALA A 142 17.44 15.85 7.91
CA ALA A 142 16.83 15.31 9.12
C ALA A 142 15.83 14.16 8.83
N ILE A 143 15.12 14.22 7.70
CA ILE A 143 14.19 13.16 7.27
C ILE A 143 14.95 11.97 6.68
N ILE A 144 16.04 12.19 5.94
CA ILE A 144 16.93 11.09 5.48
C ILE A 144 17.50 10.33 6.68
N ILE A 145 17.93 11.03 7.72
CA ILE A 145 18.39 10.42 8.97
C ILE A 145 17.26 9.62 9.64
N SER A 146 16.05 10.16 9.67
CA SER A 146 14.88 9.46 10.22
C SER A 146 14.52 8.20 9.43
N ILE A 147 14.61 8.22 8.09
CA ILE A 147 14.36 7.07 7.21
C ILE A 147 15.45 6.00 7.41
N ILE A 148 16.71 6.40 7.59
CA ILE A 148 17.81 5.49 7.91
C ILE A 148 17.57 4.83 9.28
N ILE A 149 17.13 5.59 10.28
CA ILE A 149 16.81 5.06 11.62
C ILE A 149 15.66 4.05 11.55
N VAL A 150 14.59 4.36 10.83
CA VAL A 150 13.45 3.45 10.63
C VAL A 150 13.88 2.20 9.84
N GLY A 151 14.72 2.36 8.80
CA GLY A 151 15.28 1.24 8.05
C GLY A 151 16.16 0.33 8.90
N VAL A 152 16.99 0.91 9.78
CA VAL A 152 17.82 0.17 10.74
C VAL A 152 16.96 -0.51 11.81
N ALA A 153 15.89 0.14 12.29
CA ALA A 153 14.96 -0.45 13.25
C ALA A 153 14.22 -1.67 12.64
N ILE A 154 13.78 -1.57 11.39
CA ILE A 154 13.16 -2.68 10.66
C ILE A 154 14.17 -3.80 10.40
N TRP A 155 15.43 -3.45 10.09
CA TRP A 155 16.51 -4.43 9.89
C TRP A 155 16.85 -5.19 11.18
N ASN A 156 16.90 -4.50 12.32
CA ASN A 156 17.13 -5.12 13.62
C ASN A 156 15.95 -5.99 14.06
N SER A 157 14.71 -5.58 13.79
CA SER A 157 13.52 -6.41 14.06
C SER A 157 13.49 -7.73 13.27
N LYS A 158 14.17 -7.81 12.12
CA LYS A 158 14.31 -9.05 11.33
C LYS A 158 15.49 -9.93 11.76
N LYS A 159 16.41 -9.42 12.59
CA LYS A 159 17.56 -10.19 13.11
C LYS A 159 17.27 -10.91 14.42
N GLU A 160 16.22 -10.50 15.14
CA GLU A 160 15.79 -11.12 16.40
C GLU A 160 14.66 -12.15 16.23
N ALA A 161 14.23 -12.40 14.99
CA ALA A 161 13.25 -13.43 14.61
C ALA A 161 13.92 -14.64 13.94
#